data_AF-A0A0D0CX40-F1
#
_entry.id   AF-A0A0D0CX40-F1
#
_cell.length_a   1.000
_cell.length_b   1.000
_cell.length_c   1.000
_cell.angle_alpha   90.00
_cell.angle_beta   90.00
_cell.angle_gamma   90.00
#
_symmetry.space_group_name_H-M   'P 1'
#
loop_
_entity.id
_entity.type
_entity.pdbx_description
1 polymer ?
#
loop_
_entity_poly.entity_id
_entity_poly.type
_entity_poly.pdbx_seq_one_letter_code
_entity_poly.pdbx_strand_id
1 'polypeptide(L)'
;HRDHNSRVQWYNLLASVGLYHHAWFDVPTLGTACHYPPRSVIAVSGLLVRHGVAPTEGDCLCFASYMRDNVHQAVGVQRSDWASYHALPGLWAGKVLGC
;
A
#
# COMPACT_ATOMS: atom_id res chain seq x y z
N HIS A 1 -0.60 1.65 -13.41
CA HIS A 1 -0.35 0.21 -13.65
C HIS A 1 -1.17 -0.62 -12.65
N ARG A 2 -1.05 -1.95 -12.66
CA ARG A 2 -1.53 -2.86 -11.60
C ARG A 2 -0.33 -3.65 -11.09
N ASP A 3 -0.31 -3.96 -9.80
CA ASP A 3 0.75 -4.75 -9.18
C ASP A 3 0.32 -6.21 -9.08
N HIS A 4 0.58 -6.96 -10.14
CA HIS A 4 0.17 -8.36 -10.27
C HIS A 4 0.80 -9.31 -9.24
N ASN A 5 1.91 -8.89 -8.62
CA ASN A 5 2.61 -9.67 -7.60
C ASN A 5 2.22 -9.26 -6.15
N SER A 6 1.27 -8.35 -6.00
CA SER A 6 0.72 -7.94 -4.71
C SER A 6 -0.30 -8.98 -4.21
N ARG A 7 -0.67 -8.89 -2.93
CA ARG A 7 -1.58 -9.83 -2.26
C ARG A 7 -2.89 -9.13 -1.92
N VAL A 8 -4.03 -9.80 -2.08
CA VAL A 8 -5.35 -9.18 -1.88
C VAL A 8 -5.59 -8.71 -0.43
N GLN A 9 -5.01 -9.42 0.54
CA GLN A 9 -5.08 -9.09 1.97
C GLN A 9 -4.33 -7.81 2.35
N TRP A 10 -3.50 -7.27 1.46
CA TRP A 10 -2.56 -6.21 1.75
C TRP A 10 -2.80 -4.98 0.87
N TYR A 11 -2.46 -3.83 1.44
CA TYR A 11 -2.41 -2.57 0.71
C TYR A 11 -0.97 -2.20 0.38
N ASN A 12 -0.79 -1.58 -0.79
CA ASN A 12 0.36 -0.76 -1.04
C ASN A 12 0.15 0.56 -0.30
N LEU A 13 1.13 0.93 0.51
CA LEU A 13 1.18 2.22 1.19
C LEU A 13 2.17 3.11 0.44
N LEU A 14 1.68 4.24 -0.05
CA LEU A 14 2.46 5.22 -0.79
C LEU A 14 2.49 6.50 0.04
N ALA A 15 3.67 6.88 0.55
CA ALA A 15 3.86 8.10 1.30
C ALA A 15 4.61 9.12 0.44
N SER A 16 4.07 10.34 0.33
CA SER A 16 4.68 11.41 -0.45
C SER A 16 5.47 12.40 0.41
N VAL A 17 6.64 12.77 -0.10
CA VAL A 17 7.52 13.80 0.48
C VAL A 17 8.08 14.64 -0.67
N GLY A 18 8.37 15.91 -0.41
CA GLY A 18 9.02 16.79 -1.38
C GLY A 18 8.29 18.11 -1.57
N LEU A 19 8.74 18.87 -2.56
CA LEU A 19 8.22 20.18 -2.94
C LEU A 19 7.61 20.06 -4.33
N TYR A 20 6.31 19.79 -4.36
CA TYR A 20 5.53 19.67 -5.57
C TYR A 20 4.11 20.15 -5.30
N HIS A 21 3.37 20.47 -6.37
CA HIS A 21 2.01 20.97 -6.28
C HIS A 21 1.09 20.32 -7.32
N HIS A 22 -0.22 20.40 -7.05
CA HIS A 22 -1.26 19.94 -7.97
C HIS A 22 -1.13 18.47 -8.40
N ALA A 23 -0.65 17.57 -7.53
CA ALA A 23 -0.57 16.15 -7.85
C ALA A 23 -1.90 15.42 -7.57
N TRP A 24 -2.18 14.46 -8.44
CA TRP A 24 -3.36 13.60 -8.36
C TRP A 24 -2.95 12.14 -8.42
N PHE A 25 -3.63 11.32 -7.61
CA PHE A 25 -3.51 9.88 -7.63
C PHE A 25 -4.71 9.29 -8.38
N ASP A 26 -4.48 8.82 -9.59
CA ASP A 26 -5.50 8.27 -10.46
C ASP A 26 -5.80 6.82 -10.09
N VAL A 27 -7.09 6.49 -9.99
CA VAL A 27 -7.57 5.12 -9.80
C VAL A 27 -8.60 4.77 -10.89
N PRO A 28 -8.17 4.55 -12.15
CA PRO A 28 -9.08 4.39 -13.28
C PRO A 28 -10.06 3.22 -13.14
N THR A 29 -9.72 2.19 -12.36
CA THR A 29 -10.65 1.06 -12.11
C THR A 29 -11.91 1.51 -11.38
N LEU A 30 -11.82 2.58 -10.59
CA LEU A 30 -12.94 3.16 -9.87
C LEU A 30 -13.47 4.44 -10.55
N GLY A 31 -12.92 4.83 -11.69
CA GLY A 31 -13.30 6.06 -12.40
C GLY A 31 -13.06 7.34 -11.59
N THR A 32 -12.10 7.32 -10.66
CA THR A 32 -11.84 8.44 -9.74
C THR A 32 -10.37 8.79 -9.64
N ALA A 33 -10.10 9.96 -9.08
CA ALA A 33 -8.78 10.44 -8.72
C ALA A 33 -8.84 11.13 -7.35
N CYS A 34 -7.77 11.02 -6.57
CA CYS A 34 -7.67 11.65 -5.26
C CYS A 34 -6.57 12.72 -5.28
N HIS A 35 -6.82 13.84 -4.61
CA HIS A 35 -5.79 14.87 -4.40
C HIS A 35 -4.63 14.27 -3.59
N TYR A 36 -3.40 14.40 -4.09
CA TYR A 36 -2.22 13.71 -3.54
C TYR A 36 -1.09 14.71 -3.18
N PRO A 37 -1.33 15.64 -2.23
CA PRO A 37 -0.36 16.67 -1.88
C PRO A 37 0.88 16.10 -1.16
N PRO A 38 1.97 16.87 -1.02
CA PRO A 38 3.08 16.48 -0.17
C PRO A 38 2.62 16.16 1.25
N ARG A 39 3.30 15.21 1.91
CA ARG A 39 2.98 14.73 3.26
C ARG A 39 1.63 14.02 3.34
N SER A 40 1.25 13.29 2.29
CA SER A 40 0.06 12.44 2.28
C SER A 40 0.43 10.96 2.19
N VAL A 41 -0.52 10.11 2.56
CA VAL A 41 -0.41 8.65 2.44
C VAL A 41 -1.63 8.11 1.70
N ILE A 42 -1.40 7.28 0.70
CA ILE A 42 -2.42 6.51 0.00
C ILE A 42 -2.27 5.04 0.36
N ALA A 43 -3.37 4.41 0.77
CA ALA A 43 -3.47 2.97 0.91
C ALA A 43 -4.34 2.43 -0.23
N VAL A 44 -3.81 1.54 -1.06
CA VAL A 44 -4.50 1.02 -2.24
C VAL A 44 -4.22 -0.46 -2.44
N SER A 45 -5.20 -1.23 -2.90
CA SER A 45 -4.96 -2.61 -3.29
C SER A 45 -4.32 -2.65 -4.67
N GLY A 46 -2.99 -2.82 -4.72
CA GLY A 46 -2.24 -2.82 -5.97
C GLY A 46 -2.66 -3.92 -6.95
N LEU A 47 -3.18 -5.04 -6.42
CA LEU A 47 -3.68 -6.16 -7.21
C LEU A 47 -5.04 -5.86 -7.84
N LEU A 48 -5.97 -5.29 -7.07
CA LEU A 48 -7.36 -5.11 -7.50
C LEU A 48 -7.54 -3.92 -8.44
N VAL A 49 -6.86 -2.80 -8.17
CA VAL A 49 -7.10 -1.55 -8.91
C VAL A 49 -5.89 -1.12 -9.73
N ARG A 50 -6.17 -0.68 -10.96
CA ARG A 50 -5.23 0.13 -11.73
C ARG A 50 -5.06 1.46 -11.02
N HIS A 51 -3.83 1.86 -10.79
CA HIS A 51 -3.50 3.10 -10.10
C HIS A 51 -2.22 3.75 -10.64
N GLY A 52 -2.01 5.02 -10.35
CA GLY A 52 -0.80 5.76 -10.70
C GLY A 52 -0.86 7.20 -10.23
N VAL A 53 0.29 7.87 -10.22
CA VAL A 53 0.37 9.31 -9.97
C VAL A 53 0.38 10.01 -11.33
N ALA A 54 -0.51 10.98 -11.52
CA ALA A 54 -0.51 11.82 -12.71
C ALA A 54 0.77 12.68 -12.78
N PRO A 55 1.18 13.16 -13.96
CA PRO A 55 2.29 14.12 -14.06
C PRO A 55 2.08 15.30 -13.10
N THR A 56 3.13 15.68 -12.37
CA THR A 56 3.12 16.76 -11.39
C THR A 56 4.28 17.71 -11.64
N GLU A 57 4.13 18.96 -11.22
CA GLU A 57 5.18 19.97 -11.27
C GLU A 57 5.94 19.99 -9.93
N GLY A 58 7.27 19.90 -10.01
CA GLY A 58 8.17 19.87 -8.86
C GLY A 58 8.70 18.47 -8.52
N ASP A 59 9.39 18.37 -7.38
CA ASP A 59 10.09 17.16 -6.95
C ASP A 59 9.22 16.37 -5.97
N CYS A 60 8.68 15.25 -6.46
CA CYS A 60 7.91 14.29 -5.67
C CYS A 60 8.74 13.03 -5.40
N LEU A 61 9.09 12.80 -4.13
CA LEU A 61 9.65 11.55 -3.64
C LEU A 61 8.52 10.71 -3.05
N CYS A 62 8.35 9.50 -3.56
CA CYS A 62 7.35 8.55 -3.08
C CYS A 62 8.04 7.35 -2.41
N PHE A 63 7.71 7.11 -1.14
CA PHE A 63 8.05 5.86 -0.46
C PHE A 63 6.93 4.86 -0.67
N ALA A 64 7.25 3.73 -1.30
CA ALA A 64 6.30 2.64 -1.52
C ALA A 64 6.62 1.46 -0.60
N SER A 65 5.68 1.14 0.29
CA SER A 65 5.70 -0.08 1.09
C SER A 65 4.62 -1.03 0.56
N TYR A 66 5.01 -2.20 0.10
CA TYR A 66 4.12 -3.21 -0.45
C TYR A 66 4.63 -4.61 -0.11
N MET A 67 3.72 -5.58 -0.14
CA MET A 67 4.04 -6.99 0.13
C MET A 67 4.03 -7.81 -1.16
N ARG A 68 4.95 -8.77 -1.24
CA ARG A 68 4.98 -9.79 -2.30
C ARG A 68 5.18 -11.17 -1.71
N ASP A 69 4.40 -12.13 -2.19
CA ASP A 69 4.43 -13.50 -1.66
C ASP A 69 5.78 -14.18 -1.87
N ASN A 70 6.48 -13.88 -2.97
CA ASN A 70 7.79 -14.46 -3.26
C ASN A 70 8.87 -14.02 -2.26
N VAL A 71 8.79 -12.82 -1.70
CA VAL A 71 9.73 -12.33 -0.68
C VAL A 71 9.55 -13.14 0.60
N HIS A 72 8.31 -13.28 1.09
CA HIS A 72 8.02 -14.09 2.28
C HIS A 72 8.41 -15.55 2.10
N GLN A 73 8.14 -16.15 0.93
CA GLN A 73 8.58 -17.50 0.62
C GLN A 73 10.11 -17.63 0.66
N ALA A 74 10.83 -16.67 0.07
CA ALA A 74 12.29 -16.69 0.04
C ALA A 74 12.92 -16.58 1.44
N VAL A 75 12.30 -15.81 2.35
CA VAL A 75 12.79 -15.66 3.73
C VAL A 75 12.16 -16.67 4.72
N GLY A 76 11.28 -17.55 4.26
CA GLY A 76 10.63 -18.56 5.11
C GLY A 76 9.64 -17.99 6.13
N VAL A 77 9.12 -16.78 5.93
CA VAL A 77 8.19 -16.14 6.86
C VAL A 77 6.75 -16.47 6.48
N GLN A 78 5.94 -16.81 7.48
CA GLN A 78 4.50 -17.03 7.29
C GLN A 78 3.82 -15.76 6.76
N ARG A 79 2.91 -15.96 5.81
CA ARG A 79 2.25 -14.84 5.14
C ARG A 79 1.08 -14.38 6.00
N SER A 80 1.04 -13.11 6.41
CA SER A 80 -0.10 -12.62 7.19
C SER A 80 -1.37 -12.57 6.33
N ASP A 81 -2.46 -13.02 6.94
CA ASP A 81 -3.80 -13.02 6.37
C ASP A 81 -4.53 -11.70 6.69
N TRP A 82 -5.80 -11.61 6.32
CA TRP A 82 -6.67 -10.48 6.66
C TRP A 82 -6.59 -10.11 8.14
N ALA A 83 -6.50 -8.81 8.42
CA ALA A 83 -6.68 -8.30 9.77
C ALA A 83 -8.08 -8.71 10.27
N SER A 84 -8.13 -9.44 11.38
CA SER A 84 -9.37 -9.88 12.01
C SER A 84 -9.55 -9.17 13.34
N TYR A 85 -10.71 -8.53 13.54
CA TYR A 85 -11.04 -7.87 14.80
C TYR A 85 -10.96 -8.84 15.98
N HIS A 86 -11.38 -10.09 15.77
CA HIS A 86 -11.32 -11.15 16.79
C HIS A 86 -9.89 -11.54 17.20
N ALA A 87 -8.90 -11.28 16.34
CA ALA A 87 -7.49 -11.52 16.62
C ALA A 87 -6.79 -10.35 17.33
N LEU A 88 -7.39 -9.14 17.31
CA LEU A 88 -6.79 -7.94 17.91
C LEU A 88 -6.47 -8.10 19.41
N PRO A 89 -7.33 -8.67 20.27
CA PRO A 89 -7.01 -8.84 21.69
C PRO A 89 -5.71 -9.63 21.93
N GLY A 90 -5.42 -10.63 21.09
CA GLY A 90 -4.17 -11.39 21.15
C GLY A 90 -2.94 -10.57 20.73
N LEU A 91 -3.11 -9.67 19.76
CA LEU A 91 -2.07 -8.76 19.27
C LEU A 91 -1.64 -7.75 20.34
N TRP A 92 -2.61 -7.11 21.02
CA TRP A 92 -2.34 -6.12 22.09
C TRP A 92 -1.80 -6.77 23.37
N ALA A 93 -2.15 -8.04 23.61
CA ALA A 93 -1.65 -8.80 24.76
C ALA A 93 -0.23 -9.37 24.56
N GLY A 94 0.43 -9.08 23.42
CA GLY A 94 1.77 -9.61 23.12
C GLY A 94 1.80 -11.11 22.85
N LYS A 95 0.65 -11.77 22.70
CA LYS A 95 0.52 -13.17 22.29
C LYS A 95 0.39 -13.25 20.77
N VAL A 96 1.43 -12.85 20.06
CA VAL A 96 1.62 -13.36 18.70
C VAL A 96 2.32 -14.70 18.85
N LEU A 97 1.53 -15.78 18.79
CA LEU A 97 2.07 -17.13 18.63
C LEU A 97 3.01 -17.13 17.43
N GLY A 98 4.19 -17.70 17.64
CA GLY A 98 5.38 -17.48 16.83
C GLY A 98 5.31 -17.91 15.37
N CYS A 99 6.41 -17.54 14.71
CA CYS A 99 6.88 -17.84 13.36
C CYS A 99 6.23 -19.04 12.66
#